data_AF-A0A645FNC2-F1
#
_entry.id   AF-A0A645FNC2-F1
#
_cell.length_a   1.000
_cell.length_b   1.000
_cell.length_c   1.000
_cell.angle_alpha   90.00
_cell.angle_beta   90.00
_cell.angle_gamma   90.00
#
_symmetry.space_group_name_H-M   'P 1'
#
loop_
_entity.id
_entity.type
_entity.pdbx_description
1 polymer ?
#
loop_
_entity_poly.entity_id
_entity_poly.type
_entity_poly.pdbx_seq_one_letter_code
_entity_poly.pdbx_strand_id
1 'polypeptide(L)'
;MSDDEIKLLLEKNQSQLQLTEKQKERWHRKCICLVTLKNIEAITPLQFSHQSNMDDWLILNKIEDVVVGTSIDYNYDNAKF
;
A
#
# COMPACT_ATOMS: atom_id res chain seq x y z
N MET A 1 13.68 -19.67 4.17
CA MET A 1 13.65 -19.33 5.60
C MET A 1 12.90 -20.42 6.34
N SER A 2 13.35 -20.77 7.54
CA SER A 2 12.58 -21.63 8.43
C SER A 2 11.40 -20.86 9.03
N ASP A 3 10.42 -21.59 9.58
CA ASP A 3 9.25 -20.98 10.22
C ASP A 3 9.65 -20.11 11.42
N ASP A 4 10.70 -20.50 12.14
CA ASP A 4 11.23 -19.76 13.29
C ASP A 4 11.97 -18.49 12.86
N GLU A 5 12.70 -18.51 11.75
CA GLU A 5 13.33 -17.32 11.17
C GLU A 5 12.29 -16.27 10.77
N ILE A 6 11.15 -16.71 10.21
CA ILE A 6 10.04 -15.83 9.85
C ILE A 6 9.42 -15.19 11.10
N LYS A 7 9.15 -15.99 12.14
CA LYS A 7 8.59 -15.48 13.41
C LYS A 7 9.53 -14.46 14.05
N LEU A 8 10.82 -14.78 14.16
CA LEU A 8 11.81 -13.89 14.72
C LEU A 8 11.93 -12.58 13.93
N LEU A 9 11.87 -12.65 12.59
CA LEU A 9 11.90 -11.47 11.73
C LEU A 9 10.68 -10.57 11.96
N LEU A 10 9.48 -11.12 12.05
CA LEU A 10 8.25 -10.36 12.30
C LEU A 10 8.24 -9.78 13.72
N GLU A 11 8.62 -10.55 14.73
CA GLU A 11 8.69 -10.10 16.13
C GLU A 11 9.68 -8.95 16.31
N LYS A 12 10.89 -9.08 15.74
CA LYS A 12 11.94 -8.05 15.81
C LYS A 12 11.49 -6.71 15.23
N ASN A 13 10.62 -6.72 14.22
CA ASN A 13 10.17 -5.52 13.52
C ASN A 13 8.73 -5.10 13.90
N GLN A 14 8.11 -5.80 14.85
CA GLN A 14 6.69 -5.62 15.19
C GLN A 14 6.33 -4.19 15.62
N SER A 15 7.25 -3.44 16.24
CA SER A 15 7.02 -2.05 16.64
C SER A 15 6.78 -1.12 15.45
N GLN A 16 7.42 -1.40 14.30
CA GLN A 16 7.22 -0.68 13.05
C GLN A 16 6.08 -1.29 12.22
N LEU A 17 5.94 -2.61 12.21
CA LEU A 17 4.92 -3.30 11.41
C LEU A 17 3.51 -3.14 11.97
N GLN A 18 3.37 -3.03 13.30
CA GLN A 18 2.10 -2.86 14.01
C GLN A 18 1.02 -3.90 13.63
N LEU A 19 1.42 -5.14 13.37
CA LEU A 19 0.53 -6.21 12.92
C LEU A 19 -0.27 -6.82 14.09
N THR A 20 -1.53 -7.15 13.86
CA THR A 20 -2.31 -8.04 14.74
C THR A 20 -1.82 -9.48 14.63
N GLU A 21 -2.16 -10.34 15.60
CA GLU A 21 -1.80 -11.77 15.55
C GLU A 21 -2.31 -12.48 14.29
N LYS A 22 -3.57 -12.21 13.89
CA LYS A 22 -4.14 -12.74 12.63
C LYS A 22 -3.36 -12.29 11.41
N GLN A 23 -2.83 -11.07 11.42
CA GLN A 23 -1.98 -10.57 10.33
C GLN A 23 -0.63 -11.28 10.35
N LYS A 24 0.02 -11.47 11.52
CA LYS A 24 1.29 -12.22 11.62
C LYS A 24 1.16 -13.63 11.01
N GLU A 25 0.07 -14.35 11.32
CA GLU A 25 -0.23 -15.65 10.72
C GLU A 25 -0.42 -15.57 9.20
N ARG A 26 -1.17 -14.56 8.71
CA ARG A 26 -1.42 -14.37 7.28
C ARG A 26 -0.13 -14.03 6.49
N TRP A 27 0.74 -13.22 7.07
CA TRP A 27 2.00 -12.76 6.46
C TRP A 27 3.15 -13.75 6.66
N HIS A 28 2.97 -14.81 7.45
CA HIS A 28 3.90 -15.93 7.55
C HIS A 28 3.93 -16.68 6.19
N ARG A 29 4.92 -16.31 5.37
CA ARG A 29 5.10 -16.77 3.99
C ARG A 29 6.58 -17.11 3.76
N LYS A 30 6.86 -18.05 2.86
CA LYS A 30 8.23 -18.52 2.56
C LYS A 30 9.16 -17.42 2.06
N CYS A 31 8.61 -16.36 1.46
CA CYS A 31 9.33 -15.19 0.99
C CYS A 31 8.70 -13.93 1.59
N ILE A 32 9.50 -13.14 2.31
CA ILE A 32 9.07 -11.90 2.95
C ILE A 32 10.04 -10.80 2.55
N CYS A 33 9.50 -9.64 2.18
CA CYS A 33 10.24 -8.40 1.98
C CYS A 33 9.70 -7.38 2.98
N LEU A 34 10.59 -6.79 3.79
CA LEU A 34 10.24 -5.70 4.69
C LEU A 34 10.77 -4.40 4.12
N VAL A 35 9.90 -3.40 4.03
CA VAL A 35 10.23 -2.06 3.53
C VAL A 35 10.03 -1.06 4.67
N THR A 36 11.10 -0.39 5.07
CA THR A 36 11.03 0.70 6.05
C THR A 36 10.83 2.02 5.34
N LEU A 37 9.80 2.76 5.75
CA LEU A 37 9.56 4.13 5.32
C LEU A 37 10.28 5.10 6.28
N LYS A 38 10.84 6.18 5.73
CA LYS A 38 11.46 7.27 6.50
C LYS A 38 10.76 8.58 6.16
N ASN A 39 10.84 9.56 7.08
CA ASN A 39 10.25 10.89 6.91
C ASN A 39 8.74 10.82 6.62
N ILE A 40 8.01 10.02 7.39
CA ILE A 40 6.56 9.91 7.27
C ILE A 40 5.96 11.21 7.81
N GLU A 41 5.19 11.90 6.96
CA GLU A 41 4.47 13.12 7.30
C GLU A 41 2.97 12.85 7.21
N ALA A 42 2.22 13.38 8.19
CA ALA A 42 0.77 13.31 8.15
C ALA A 42 0.25 14.29 7.10
N ILE A 43 -0.65 13.81 6.23
CA ILE A 43 -1.35 14.64 5.25
C ILE A 43 -2.83 14.73 5.60
N THR A 44 -3.48 15.80 5.17
CA THR A 44 -4.95 15.87 5.20
C THR A 44 -5.51 14.81 4.25
N PRO A 45 -6.51 14.01 4.68
CA PRO A 45 -7.14 13.02 3.82
C PRO A 45 -7.68 13.65 2.54
N LEU A 46 -7.29 13.09 1.40
CA LEU A 46 -7.80 13.49 0.09
C LEU A 46 -9.12 12.76 -0.18
N GLN A 47 -10.13 13.49 -0.66
CA GLN A 47 -11.36 12.87 -1.15
C GLN A 47 -11.18 12.54 -2.63
N PHE A 48 -11.34 11.25 -2.96
CA PHE A 48 -11.24 10.79 -4.35
C PHE A 48 -12.61 10.78 -5.02
N SER A 49 -12.65 11.24 -6.28
CA SER A 49 -13.84 11.17 -7.12
C SER A 49 -14.07 9.71 -7.53
N HIS A 50 -15.24 9.17 -7.22
CA HIS A 50 -15.57 7.80 -7.60
C HIS A 50 -15.78 7.71 -9.11
N GLN A 51 -15.02 6.86 -9.78
CA GLN A 51 -15.15 6.61 -11.22
C GLN A 51 -15.55 5.16 -11.49
N SER A 52 -16.11 4.90 -12.66
CA SER A 52 -16.72 3.60 -13.00
C SER A 52 -15.74 2.43 -13.06
N ASN A 53 -14.43 2.68 -13.16
CA ASN A 53 -13.38 1.68 -13.33
C ASN A 53 -12.40 1.67 -12.14
N MET A 54 -12.90 1.71 -10.91
CA MET A 54 -12.04 1.60 -9.72
C MET A 54 -11.34 0.21 -9.66
N ASP A 55 -10.28 0.08 -10.46
CA ASP A 55 -9.31 -1.00 -10.41
C ASP A 55 -8.53 -0.91 -9.10
N ASP A 56 -7.92 -2.02 -8.69
CA ASP A 56 -7.09 -2.09 -7.49
C ASP A 56 -5.90 -1.09 -7.53
N TRP A 57 -5.52 -0.62 -8.73
CA TRP A 57 -4.38 0.29 -8.95
C TRP A 57 -4.69 1.28 -10.09
N LEU A 58 -4.38 2.57 -9.86
CA LEU A 58 -4.44 3.62 -10.88
C LEU A 58 -3.03 4.12 -11.20
N ILE A 59 -2.70 4.23 -12.48
CA ILE A 59 -1.42 4.79 -12.93
C ILE A 59 -1.66 6.24 -13.34
N LEU A 60 -1.21 7.15 -12.49
CA LEU A 60 -1.47 8.59 -12.61
C LEU A 60 -0.17 9.37 -12.74
N ASN A 61 -0.21 10.48 -13.47
CA ASN A 61 0.90 11.44 -13.51
C ASN A 61 0.94 12.31 -12.26
N LYS A 62 -0.23 12.67 -11.73
CA LYS A 62 -0.39 13.52 -10.55
C LYS A 62 -1.65 13.10 -9.77
N ILE A 63 -1.64 13.29 -8.45
CA ILE A 63 -2.72 12.80 -7.57
C ILE A 63 -4.02 13.60 -7.77
N GLU A 64 -3.91 14.85 -8.19
CA GLU A 64 -5.03 15.77 -8.39
C GLU A 64 -6.00 15.29 -9.47
N ASP A 65 -5.57 14.43 -10.39
CA ASP A 65 -6.40 13.87 -11.45
C ASP A 65 -7.55 12.98 -10.92
N VAL A 66 -7.46 12.54 -9.67
CA VAL A 66 -8.49 11.72 -9.00
C VAL A 66 -9.10 12.39 -7.77
N VAL A 67 -8.69 13.61 -7.42
CA VAL A 67 -9.22 14.34 -6.25
C VAL A 67 -10.48 15.11 -6.63
N VAL A 68 -11.48 15.10 -5.75
CA VAL A 68 -12.73 15.86 -5.93
C VAL A 68 -12.44 17.34 -6.20
N GLY A 69 -13.03 17.89 -7.28
CA GLY A 69 -12.86 19.29 -7.69
C GLY A 69 -11.84 19.49 -8.82
N THR A 70 -10.83 18.64 -8.94
CA THR A 70 -9.83 18.65 -10.02
C THR A 70 -9.83 17.39 -10.87
N SER A 71 -10.64 16.39 -10.49
CA SER A 71 -10.66 15.09 -11.13
C SER A 71 -11.02 15.18 -12.61
N ILE A 72 -10.31 14.38 -13.40
CA ILE A 72 -10.55 14.15 -14.83
C ILE A 72 -10.88 12.67 -15.04
N ASP A 73 -11.57 12.36 -16.14
CA ASP A 73 -11.88 10.97 -16.47
C ASP A 73 -10.59 10.14 -16.64
N TYR A 74 -10.49 9.05 -15.89
CA TYR A 74 -9.35 8.15 -15.97
C TYR A 74 -9.34 7.42 -17.30
N ASN A 75 -8.14 7.28 -17.89
CA ASN A 75 -7.91 6.46 -19.06
C ASN A 75 -6.66 5.60 -18.88
N TYR A 76 -6.54 4.55 -19.68
CA TYR A 76 -5.45 3.57 -19.60
C TYR A 76 -4.23 3.93 -20.45
N ASP A 77 -4.08 5.18 -20.90
CA ASP A 77 -2.97 5.54 -21.79
C ASP A 77 -1.61 5.34 -21.11
N ASN A 78 -1.53 5.60 -19.81
CA ASN A 78 -0.33 5.37 -18.99
C ASN A 78 -0.21 3.93 -18.47
N ALA A 79 -1.25 3.09 -18.67
CA ALA A 79 -1.29 1.72 -18.17
C ALA A 79 -0.72 0.68 -19.16
N LYS A 80 -0.02 1.14 -20.21
CA LYS A 80 0.61 0.28 -21.21
C LYS A 80 1.97 -0.19 -20.72
N PHE A 81 2.14 -1.51 -20.64
CA PHE A 81 3.42 -2.20 -20.53
C PHE A 81 4.13 -2.27 -21.89
#